data_AF-A0A2V9L9U2-F1
#
_entry.id   AF-A0A2V9L9U2-F1
#
_cell.length_a   1.000
_cell.length_b   1.000
_cell.length_c   1.000
_cell.angle_alpha   90.00
_cell.angle_beta   90.00
_cell.angle_gamma   90.00
#
_symmetry.space_group_name_H-M   'P 1'
#
loop_
_entity.id
_entity.type
_entity.pdbx_description
1 polymer ?
#
loop_
_entity_poly.entity_id
_entity_poly.type
_entity_poly.pdbx_seq_one_letter_code
_entity_poly.pdbx_strand_id
1 'polypeptide(L)'
;MSYCPECEAAIDEEFEDLGEIVSCPECGVELEVISIDPVEFDLAPIDDEDEDEDDFNLEDSEDEDWDEDEESHDEEYDKEDDY
;
A
#
# COMPACT_ATOMS: atom_id res chain seq x y z
N MET A 1 30.28 0.23 -18.47
CA MET A 1 29.27 0.70 -19.43
C MET A 1 28.38 -0.44 -19.85
N SER A 2 27.38 -0.69 -19.02
CA SER A 2 26.20 -1.48 -19.36
C SER A 2 25.04 -0.51 -19.64
N TYR A 3 23.95 -1.00 -20.21
CA TYR A 3 22.80 -0.19 -20.55
C TYR A 3 21.55 -0.77 -19.91
N CYS A 4 20.67 0.09 -19.40
CA CYS A 4 19.37 -0.35 -18.91
C CYS A 4 18.52 -0.87 -20.07
N PRO A 5 17.93 -2.07 -19.97
CA PRO A 5 17.08 -2.65 -21.02
C PRO A 5 15.74 -1.91 -21.21
N GLU A 6 15.29 -1.13 -20.23
CA GLU A 6 14.03 -0.37 -20.28
C GLU A 6 14.17 1.04 -20.85
N CYS A 7 15.20 1.79 -20.43
CA CYS A 7 15.35 3.20 -20.76
C CYS A 7 16.62 3.53 -21.56
N GLU A 8 17.44 2.51 -21.88
CA GLU A 8 18.70 2.64 -22.62
C GLU A 8 19.73 3.58 -21.93
N ALA A 9 19.51 3.89 -20.65
CA ALA A 9 20.44 4.68 -19.86
C ALA A 9 21.78 3.95 -19.70
N ALA A 10 22.89 4.69 -19.82
CA ALA A 10 24.21 4.17 -19.54
C ALA A 10 24.41 4.04 -18.03
N ILE A 11 24.71 2.82 -17.58
CA ILE A 11 25.05 2.50 -16.19
C ILE A 11 26.56 2.28 -16.15
N ASP A 12 27.24 3.14 -15.38
CA ASP A 12 28.70 3.11 -15.19
C ASP A 12 29.02 2.64 -13.77
N GLU A 13 28.54 1.43 -13.46
CA GLU A 13 28.86 0.69 -12.23
C GLU A 13 29.60 -0.61 -12.57
N GLU A 14 30.38 -1.10 -11.61
CA GLU A 14 31.07 -2.38 -11.69
C GLU A 14 30.26 -3.41 -10.89
N PHE A 15 29.85 -4.49 -11.56
CA PHE A 15 29.08 -5.58 -10.97
C PHE A 15 29.98 -6.81 -10.89
N GLU A 16 30.18 -7.34 -9.69
CA GLU A 16 31.04 -8.50 -9.45
C GLU A 16 30.24 -9.79 -9.23
N ASP A 17 28.95 -9.67 -8.89
CA ASP A 17 28.07 -10.77 -8.52
C ASP A 17 26.92 -10.94 -9.54
N LEU A 18 26.72 -12.18 -10.01
CA LEU A 18 25.57 -12.58 -10.82
C LEU A 18 24.34 -12.75 -9.92
N GLY A 19 23.19 -12.27 -10.39
CA GLY A 19 21.94 -12.25 -9.63
C GLY A 19 21.83 -11.08 -8.64
N GLU A 20 22.73 -10.09 -8.72
CA GLU A 20 22.61 -8.85 -7.96
C GLU A 20 21.43 -8.02 -8.47
N ILE A 21 20.59 -7.51 -7.56
CA ILE A 21 19.47 -6.63 -7.88
C ILE A 21 19.91 -5.18 -7.68
N VAL A 22 19.80 -4.38 -8.75
CA VAL A 22 20.15 -2.96 -8.75
C VAL A 22 19.03 -2.12 -9.34
N SER A 23 18.84 -0.92 -8.80
CA SER A 23 17.82 0.01 -9.29
C SER A 23 18.43 0.95 -10.33
N CYS A 24 17.77 1.10 -11.48
CA CYS A 24 18.23 2.04 -12.50
C CYS A 24 18.09 3.50 -11.98
N PRO A 25 19.15 4.32 -12.00
CA PRO A 25 19.09 5.70 -11.48
C PRO A 25 18.25 6.66 -12.35
N GLU A 26 17.98 6.28 -13.61
CA GLU A 26 17.25 7.13 -14.56
C GLU A 26 15.75 6.83 -14.59
N CYS A 27 15.35 5.56 -14.63
CA CYS A 27 13.94 5.16 -14.68
C CYS A 27 13.40 4.57 -13.37
N GLY A 28 14.26 4.19 -12.42
CA GLY A 28 13.86 3.63 -11.12
C GLY A 28 13.43 2.17 -11.14
N VAL A 29 13.51 1.46 -12.27
CA VAL A 29 13.17 0.03 -12.34
C VAL A 29 14.23 -0.82 -11.68
N GLU A 30 13.83 -1.95 -11.13
CA GLU A 30 14.71 -2.97 -10.57
C GLU A 30 15.23 -3.90 -11.67
N LEU A 31 16.54 -4.12 -11.68
CA LEU A 31 17.26 -4.87 -12.69
C LEU A 31 18.10 -5.96 -12.03
N GLU A 32 18.09 -7.16 -12.59
CA GLU A 32 18.94 -8.27 -12.15
C GLU A 32 20.18 -8.40 -13.06
N VAL A 33 21.37 -8.54 -12.48
CA VAL A 33 22.61 -8.81 -13.21
C VAL A 33 22.64 -10.27 -13.70
N ILE A 34 22.39 -10.49 -15.00
CA ILE A 34 22.38 -11.84 -15.59
C ILE A 34 23.73 -12.25 -16.21
N SER A 35 24.61 -11.29 -16.47
CA SER A 35 25.97 -11.49 -16.99
C SER A 35 26.91 -10.40 -16.45
N ILE A 36 28.19 -10.72 -16.24
CA ILE A 36 29.23 -9.77 -15.78
C ILE A 36 30.38 -9.55 -16.78
N ASP A 37 30.47 -10.35 -17.86
CA ASP A 37 31.48 -10.21 -18.91
C ASP A 37 30.91 -10.65 -20.28
N PRO A 38 30.28 -9.74 -21.06
CA PRO A 38 29.95 -8.34 -20.73
C PRO A 38 28.79 -8.22 -19.72
N VAL A 39 28.71 -7.08 -19.03
CA VAL A 39 27.61 -6.83 -18.09
C VAL A 39 26.29 -6.69 -18.84
N GLU A 40 25.32 -7.54 -18.49
CA GLU A 40 23.94 -7.49 -19.01
C GLU A 40 22.94 -7.55 -17.86
N PHE A 41 21.80 -6.90 -18.06
CA PHE A 41 20.71 -6.87 -17.08
C PHE A 41 19.42 -7.42 -17.69
N ASP A 42 18.61 -8.04 -16.85
CA ASP A 42 17.20 -8.35 -17.14
C ASP A 42 16.30 -7.61 -16.14
N LEU A 43 14.99 -7.58 -16.42
CA LEU A 43 14.04 -7.05 -15.44
C LEU A 43 14.05 -7.97 -14.23
N ALA A 44 14.34 -7.41 -13.05
CA ALA A 44 14.24 -8.18 -11.82
C ALA A 44 12.79 -8.70 -11.67
N PRO A 45 12.59 -9.91 -11.14
CA PRO A 45 11.24 -10.35 -10.80
C PRO A 45 10.64 -9.34 -9.82
N ILE A 46 9.45 -8.84 -10.15
CA ILE A 46 8.66 -8.03 -9.24
C ILE A 46 8.38 -8.94 -8.04
N ASP A 47 8.95 -8.61 -6.90
CA ASP A 47 8.58 -9.27 -5.66
C ASP A 47 7.11 -8.90 -5.42
N ASP A 48 6.21 -9.88 -5.38
CA ASP A 48 4.76 -9.70 -5.09
C ASP A 48 4.51 -9.08 -3.69
N GLU A 49 5.53 -8.55 -2.99
CA GLU A 49 5.41 -7.78 -1.75
C GLU A 49 4.99 -6.29 -1.98
N ASP A 50 4.44 -5.96 -3.16
CA ASP A 50 3.58 -4.78 -3.39
C ASP A 50 2.10 -5.21 -3.63
N GLU A 51 1.65 -6.31 -2.99
CA GLU A 51 0.23 -6.62 -2.77
C GLU A 51 -0.37 -5.88 -1.54
N ASP A 52 0.18 -4.74 -1.10
CA ASP A 52 -0.54 -3.83 -0.19
C ASP A 52 -1.59 -2.99 -0.98
N GLU A 53 -2.37 -3.66 -1.84
CA GLU A 53 -3.73 -3.26 -2.21
C GLU A 53 -4.72 -4.03 -1.33
N ASP A 54 -4.64 -3.85 -0.01
CA ASP A 54 -5.78 -4.07 0.88
C ASP A 54 -6.43 -2.71 1.21
N ASP A 55 -7.07 -2.17 0.17
CA ASP A 55 -8.29 -1.38 0.29
C ASP A 55 -9.38 -2.26 0.95
N PHE A 56 -9.30 -2.42 2.28
CA PHE A 56 -10.38 -3.03 3.05
C PHE A 56 -10.68 -2.23 4.33
N ASN A 57 -11.92 -1.74 4.38
CA ASN A 57 -12.66 -1.04 5.44
C ASN A 57 -12.78 0.50 5.32
N LEU A 58 -13.12 1.02 4.14
CA LEU A 58 -14.35 1.81 4.10
C LEU A 58 -15.51 0.81 4.20
N GLU A 59 -16.40 0.94 5.20
CA GLU A 59 -17.62 0.15 5.43
C GLU A 59 -17.53 -1.00 6.47
N ASP A 60 -17.26 -0.67 7.75
CA ASP A 60 -17.97 -1.26 8.93
C ASP A 60 -17.71 -0.41 10.21
N SER A 61 -18.18 0.84 10.19
CA SER A 61 -18.56 1.53 11.43
C SER A 61 -19.80 2.38 11.13
N GLU A 62 -20.77 1.75 10.47
CA GLU A 62 -22.15 2.20 10.40
C GLU A 62 -22.96 1.38 11.41
N ASP A 63 -22.71 1.48 12.72
CA ASP A 63 -23.70 1.05 13.72
C ASP A 63 -23.37 1.64 15.09
N GLU A 64 -23.97 2.78 15.39
CA GLU A 64 -24.55 3.12 16.70
C GLU A 64 -25.35 4.43 16.53
N ASP A 65 -26.37 4.33 15.68
CA ASP A 65 -27.51 5.23 15.57
C ASP A 65 -28.27 5.20 16.90
N TRP A 66 -27.88 6.06 17.86
CA TRP A 66 -28.64 6.30 19.08
C TRP A 66 -29.86 7.19 18.78
N ASP A 67 -30.76 6.67 17.94
CA ASP A 67 -32.15 7.11 17.88
C ASP A 67 -32.93 6.34 18.97
N GLU A 68 -33.04 6.96 20.14
CA GLU A 68 -34.21 6.77 20.99
C GLU A 68 -34.82 8.17 21.24
N ASP A 69 -35.29 8.76 20.16
CA ASP A 69 -36.36 9.77 20.21
C ASP A 69 -37.67 9.09 20.60
N GLU A 70 -38.55 9.86 21.25
CA GLU A 70 -39.95 9.54 21.58
C GLU A 70 -40.22 8.95 22.97
N GLU A 71 -40.33 9.83 23.97
CA GLU A 71 -41.66 10.09 24.56
C GLU A 71 -41.72 11.54 25.06
N SER A 72 -41.97 12.45 24.12
CA SER A 72 -42.82 13.60 24.45
C SER A 72 -44.26 13.11 24.61
N HIS A 73 -45.01 13.74 25.52
CA HIS A 73 -46.48 13.69 25.71
C HIS A 73 -46.94 12.83 26.91
N ASP A 74 -46.97 13.39 28.12
CA ASP A 74 -48.17 13.98 28.76
C ASP A 74 -49.08 12.93 29.41
N GLU A 75 -48.99 12.78 30.74
CA GLU A 75 -50.15 12.48 31.58
C GLU A 75 -50.03 13.26 32.91
N GLU A 76 -50.73 14.39 32.95
CA GLU A 76 -51.21 15.07 34.17
C GLU A 76 -52.06 14.09 35.01
N TYR A 77 -51.75 13.90 36.30
CA TYR A 77 -52.65 13.81 37.49
C TYR A 77 -52.26 12.81 38.60
N ASP A 78 -52.29 13.34 39.84
CA ASP A 78 -52.60 12.70 41.15
C ASP A 78 -51.69 11.55 41.64
N LYS A 79 -51.07 11.57 42.84
CA LYS A 79 -51.65 11.82 44.17
C LYS A 79 -50.58 11.62 45.28
N GLU A 80 -50.62 12.45 46.34
CA GLU A 80 -50.12 12.29 47.76
C GLU A 80 -48.71 11.67 48.01
N ASP A 81 -47.81 12.25 48.81
CA ASP A 81 -47.87 12.17 50.28
C ASP A 81 -46.97 13.22 50.98
N ASP A 82 -47.53 13.70 52.09
CA ASP A 82 -47.00 14.47 53.21
C ASP A 82 -45.60 14.04 53.72
N TYR A 83 -44.63 14.97 53.78
CA TYR A 83 -43.68 15.13 54.91
C TYR A 83 -42.87 16.43 54.84
#